data_AF-W1IR86-F1
#
_entry.id   AF-W1IR86-F1
#
_cell.length_a   1.000
_cell.length_b   1.000
_cell.length_c   1.000
_cell.angle_alpha   90.00
_cell.angle_beta   90.00
_cell.angle_gamma   90.00
#
_symmetry.space_group_name_H-M   'P 1'
#
loop_
_entity.id
_entity.type
_entity.pdbx_description
1 polymer ?
#
loop_
_entity_poly.entity_id
_entity_poly.type
_entity_poly.pdbx_seq_one_letter_code
_entity_poly.pdbx_strand_id
1 'polypeptide(L)'
;MSEVNKPENKKMGYECQINPDDYKIKAKVELSSSITAPISSFPWAIIQLYFGNQLYRKDWDSPMQYLYLKPQSSVEQTYMQVHDKHGHWKDWKPDQEDMVSC
;
A
#
# COMPACT_ATOMS: atom_id res chain seq x y z
N MET A 1 -16.03 25.14 -41.12
CA MET A 1 -14.84 24.47 -40.55
C MET A 1 -14.99 24.54 -39.05
N SER A 2 -15.34 23.42 -38.41
CA SER A 2 -15.45 23.36 -36.95
C SER A 2 -14.19 22.70 -36.43
N GLU A 3 -13.26 23.50 -35.92
CA GLU A 3 -12.16 23.01 -35.10
C GLU A 3 -12.75 22.39 -33.83
N VAL A 4 -12.94 21.07 -33.89
CA VAL A 4 -13.20 20.25 -32.71
C VAL A 4 -11.89 20.22 -31.93
N ASN A 5 -11.79 21.07 -30.91
CA ASN A 5 -10.70 21.02 -29.93
C ASN A 5 -10.62 19.60 -29.36
N LYS A 6 -9.62 18.86 -29.80
CA LYS A 6 -9.23 17.56 -29.29
C LYS A 6 -8.84 17.76 -27.82
N PRO A 7 -9.52 17.16 -26.82
CA PRO A 7 -8.95 17.15 -25.48
C PRO A 7 -7.67 16.33 -25.58
N GLU A 8 -6.54 16.97 -25.31
CA GLU A 8 -5.28 16.28 -25.14
C GLU A 8 -5.53 15.16 -24.13
N ASN A 9 -5.27 13.93 -24.59
CA ASN A 9 -5.16 12.76 -23.74
C ASN A 9 -3.98 13.00 -22.80
N LYS A 10 -4.18 13.83 -21.77
CA LYS A 10 -3.41 13.73 -20.54
C LYS A 10 -3.70 12.33 -20.07
N LYS A 11 -2.74 11.43 -20.35
CA LYS A 11 -2.67 10.13 -19.70
C LYS A 11 -2.88 10.42 -18.23
N MET A 12 -4.09 10.19 -17.76
CA MET A 12 -4.45 10.20 -16.36
C MET A 12 -3.89 8.88 -15.84
N GLY A 13 -2.56 8.77 -15.89
CA GLY A 13 -1.83 7.78 -15.14
C GLY A 13 -2.07 8.19 -13.71
N TYR A 14 -3.05 7.55 -13.09
CA TYR A 14 -3.19 7.53 -11.65
C TYR A 14 -1.96 6.81 -11.11
N GLU A 15 -0.81 7.47 -11.16
CA GLU A 15 0.29 7.12 -10.28
C GLU A 15 -0.20 7.49 -8.89
N CYS A 16 -0.70 6.50 -8.15
CA CYS A 16 -0.81 6.60 -6.70
C CYS A 16 0.61 6.71 -6.17
N GLN A 17 1.18 7.92 -6.20
CA GLN A 17 2.51 8.23 -5.71
C GLN A 17 2.44 8.36 -4.19
N ILE A 18 2.19 7.24 -3.51
CA ILE A 18 2.42 7.16 -2.08
C ILE A 18 3.93 7.06 -1.89
N ASN A 19 4.58 8.16 -1.47
CA ASN A 19 6.00 8.18 -1.17
C ASN A 19 6.22 7.75 0.29
N PRO A 20 6.99 6.67 0.57
CA PRO A 20 7.28 6.24 1.93
C PRO A 20 7.92 7.32 2.81
N ASP A 21 8.63 8.27 2.22
CA ASP A 21 9.23 9.40 2.94
C ASP A 21 8.20 10.40 3.48
N ASP A 22 6.97 10.43 2.92
CA ASP A 22 5.90 11.30 3.42
C ASP A 22 5.38 10.86 4.80
N TYR A 23 5.60 9.60 5.17
CA TYR A 23 5.28 9.07 6.51
C TYR A 23 6.44 9.20 7.50
N LYS A 24 7.64 9.57 7.05
CA LYS A 24 8.79 9.79 7.93
C LYS A 24 8.67 11.20 8.53
N ILE A 25 8.30 11.27 9.80
CA ILE A 25 8.25 12.54 10.52
C ILE A 25 9.68 13.13 10.60
N LYS A 26 9.91 14.29 9.99
CA LYS A 26 11.13 15.09 10.18
C LYS A 26 11.08 15.79 11.55
N ALA A 27 11.11 15.04 12.64
CA ALA A 27 11.02 15.60 13.98
C ALA A 27 12.40 16.12 14.46
N LYS A 28 12.61 17.44 14.33
CA LYS A 28 13.53 18.21 15.18
C LYS A 28 12.75 19.00 16.24
N VAL A 29 11.71 18.41 16.84
CA VAL A 29 11.08 18.97 18.04
C VAL A 29 10.59 17.79 18.86
N GLU A 30 11.04 17.73 20.10
CA GLU A 30 10.54 16.82 21.12
C GLU A 30 9.04 17.07 21.31
N LEU A 31 8.21 16.22 20.71
CA LEU A 31 6.80 16.15 21.02
C LEU A 31 6.41 14.68 21.05
N SER A 32 6.03 14.23 22.23
CA SER A 32 5.63 12.88 22.64
C SER A 32 4.31 12.41 22.00
N SER A 33 4.13 12.68 20.71
CA SER A 33 3.00 12.23 19.90
C SER A 33 3.43 12.21 18.44
N SER A 34 4.34 11.29 18.12
CA SER A 34 4.54 10.84 16.74
C SER A 34 3.19 10.33 16.25
N ILE A 35 2.53 11.03 15.33
CA ILE A 35 1.35 10.51 14.62
C ILE A 35 1.85 9.42 13.67
N THR A 36 2.18 8.27 14.25
CA THR A 36 2.33 6.99 13.58
C THR A 36 0.98 6.32 13.76
N ALA A 37 0.39 5.80 12.67
CA ALA A 37 -0.87 5.07 12.76
C ALA A 37 -0.80 4.01 13.89
N PRO A 38 -1.91 3.76 14.63
CA PRO A 38 -1.89 2.80 15.73
C PRO A 38 -1.33 1.46 15.26
N ILE A 39 -0.43 0.86 16.02
CA ILE A 39 0.11 -0.47 15.71
C ILE A 39 -1.07 -1.44 15.55
N SER A 40 -1.01 -2.32 14.55
CA SER A 40 -2.09 -3.25 14.17
C SER A 40 -3.28 -2.62 13.43
N SER A 41 -3.35 -1.28 13.28
CA SER A 41 -4.38 -0.67 12.43
C SER A 41 -4.10 -0.86 10.93
N PHE A 42 -5.16 -0.82 10.12
CA PHE A 42 -5.04 -0.86 8.66
C PHE A 42 -4.06 0.19 8.09
N PRO A 43 -4.11 1.48 8.46
CA PRO A 43 -3.14 2.45 7.96
C PRO A 43 -1.69 2.14 8.37
N TRP A 44 -1.47 1.60 9.58
CA TRP A 44 -0.14 1.14 9.99
C TRP A 44 0.33 0.00 9.11
N ALA A 45 -0.52 -0.98 8.83
CA ALA A 45 -0.21 -2.09 7.95
C ALA A 45 0.18 -1.59 6.53
N ILE A 46 -0.61 -0.69 5.95
CA ILE A 46 -0.29 -0.12 4.64
C ILE A 46 1.09 0.56 4.64
N ILE A 47 1.40 1.37 5.66
CA ILE A 47 2.71 2.03 5.78
C ILE A 47 3.86 1.00 5.82
N GLN A 48 3.71 -0.10 6.55
CA GLN A 48 4.74 -1.14 6.59
C GLN A 48 4.97 -1.78 5.21
N LEU A 49 3.91 -2.04 4.45
CA LEU A 49 4.02 -2.59 3.09
C LEU A 49 4.78 -1.63 2.16
N TYR A 50 4.53 -0.32 2.26
CA TYR A 50 5.26 0.71 1.51
C TYR A 50 6.73 0.84 1.92
N PHE A 51 7.09 0.47 3.15
CA PHE A 51 8.49 0.31 3.55
C PHE A 51 9.13 -1.01 3.07
N GLY A 52 8.38 -1.86 2.36
CA GLY A 52 8.86 -3.14 1.85
C GLY A 52 8.82 -4.27 2.87
N ASN A 53 8.20 -4.05 4.03
CA ASN A 53 8.05 -5.09 5.05
C ASN A 53 6.98 -6.10 4.63
N GLN A 54 7.17 -7.34 5.07
CA GLN A 54 6.15 -8.38 4.96
C GLN A 54 5.22 -8.30 6.16
N LEU A 55 3.91 -8.42 5.92
CA LEU A 55 2.93 -8.39 7.00
C LEU A 55 2.17 -9.70 7.12
N TYR A 56 2.09 -10.18 8.35
CA TYR A 56 1.37 -11.38 8.71
C TYR A 56 0.09 -10.99 9.44
N ARG A 57 -1.03 -11.64 9.10
CA ARG A 57 -2.26 -11.53 9.89
C ARG A 57 -2.30 -12.66 10.91
N LYS A 58 -2.71 -12.32 12.14
CA LYS A 58 -2.79 -13.29 13.25
C LYS A 58 -3.85 -14.36 13.00
N ASP A 59 -4.89 -13.97 12.30
CA ASP A 59 -6.09 -14.71 11.92
C ASP A 59 -5.88 -15.58 10.68
N TRP A 60 -4.67 -15.59 10.09
CA TRP A 60 -4.34 -16.48 8.99
C TRP A 60 -3.81 -17.82 9.48
N ASP A 61 -4.36 -18.90 8.92
CA ASP A 61 -4.10 -20.29 9.30
C ASP A 61 -2.65 -20.77 9.11
N SER A 62 -1.79 -19.98 8.45
CA SER A 62 -0.43 -20.41 8.11
C SER A 62 0.58 -19.30 8.27
N PRO A 63 1.72 -19.56 8.93
CA PRO A 63 2.81 -18.59 9.09
C PRO A 63 3.50 -18.27 7.76
N MET A 64 3.21 -19.03 6.69
CA MET A 64 3.71 -18.76 5.34
C MET A 64 2.85 -17.75 4.59
N GLN A 65 1.72 -17.31 5.17
CA GLN A 65 0.86 -16.32 4.55
C GLN A 65 1.29 -14.91 4.95
N TYR A 66 1.61 -14.07 3.96
CA TYR A 66 1.94 -12.68 4.21
C TYR A 66 1.54 -11.76 3.05
N LEU A 67 1.29 -10.50 3.37
CA LEU A 67 1.14 -9.42 2.41
C LEU A 67 2.50 -8.84 2.04
N TYR A 68 2.61 -8.43 0.79
CA TYR A 68 3.81 -7.82 0.23
C TYR A 68 3.43 -6.79 -0.83
N LEU A 69 4.19 -5.70 -0.90
CA LEU A 69 4.05 -4.72 -1.97
C LEU A 69 4.95 -5.12 -3.14
N LYS A 70 4.37 -5.47 -4.29
CA LYS A 70 5.17 -5.77 -5.47
C LYS A 70 5.88 -4.49 -5.94
N PRO A 71 7.23 -4.49 -6.05
CA PRO A 71 7.96 -3.31 -6.49
C PRO A 71 7.54 -2.92 -7.91
N GLN A 72 7.44 -1.61 -8.14
CA GLN A 72 7.11 -1.07 -9.45
C GLN A 72 8.17 -1.53 -10.46
N SER A 73 7.73 -2.07 -11.60
CA SER A 73 8.59 -2.28 -12.75
C SER A 73 8.25 -1.24 -13.83
N SER A 74 9.10 -1.10 -14.85
CA SER A 74 8.84 -0.17 -15.96
C SER A 74 7.55 -0.46 -16.76
N VAL A 75 6.93 -1.62 -16.54
CA VAL A 75 5.77 -2.11 -17.29
C VAL A 75 4.54 -2.29 -16.39
N GLU A 76 4.73 -2.52 -15.09
CA GLU A 76 3.65 -2.87 -14.16
C GLU A 76 3.50 -1.85 -13.04
N GLN A 77 2.25 -1.48 -12.77
CA GLN A 77 1.88 -0.66 -11.62
C GLN A 77 2.21 -1.40 -10.32
N THR A 78 2.41 -0.64 -9.24
CA THR A 78 2.57 -1.20 -7.90
C THR A 78 1.23 -1.76 -7.43
N TYR A 79 1.21 -3.04 -7.03
CA TYR A 79 0.05 -3.68 -6.41
C TYR A 79 0.46 -4.48 -5.18
N MET A 80 -0.46 -4.60 -4.23
CA MET A 80 -0.29 -5.45 -3.07
C MET A 80 -0.61 -6.89 -3.48
N GLN A 81 0.20 -7.82 -3.01
CA GLN A 81 0.00 -9.25 -3.21
C GLN A 81 -0.07 -9.96 -1.87
N VAL A 82 -0.79 -11.08 -1.86
CA VAL A 82 -0.73 -12.08 -0.81
C VAL A 82 0.07 -13.27 -1.31
N HIS A 83 1.02 -13.71 -0.51
CA HIS A 83 1.59 -15.05 -0.61
C HIS A 83 0.67 -15.98 0.18
N ASP A 84 -0.01 -16.91 -0.50
CA ASP A 84 -0.98 -17.78 0.16
C ASP A 84 -0.31 -18.98 0.84
N LYS A 85 -1.10 -19.76 1.60
CA LYS A 85 -0.61 -20.92 2.36
C LYS A 85 -0.03 -22.03 1.48
N HIS A 86 -0.27 -22.00 0.17
CA HIS A 86 0.21 -22.96 -0.81
C HIS A 86 1.42 -22.44 -1.59
N GLY A 87 1.91 -21.24 -1.27
CA GLY A 87 3.05 -20.64 -1.93
C GLY A 87 2.70 -19.89 -3.23
N HIS A 88 1.43 -19.59 -3.47
CA HIS A 88 1.01 -18.85 -4.65
C HIS A 88 0.90 -17.36 -4.36
N TRP A 89 1.34 -16.56 -5.33
CA TRP A 89 1.13 -15.12 -5.32
C TRP A 89 -0.22 -14.77 -5.94
N LYS A 90 -1.01 -13.96 -5.24
CA LYS A 90 -2.28 -13.44 -5.74
C LYS A 90 -2.37 -11.95 -5.48
N ASP A 91 -3.02 -11.23 -6.37
CA ASP A 91 -3.34 -9.83 -6.14
C ASP A 91 -4.27 -9.72 -4.93
N TRP A 92 -3.92 -8.80 -4.03
CA TRP A 92 -4.69 -8.57 -2.82
C TRP A 92 -5.33 -7.18 -2.85
N LYS A 93 -6.60 -7.14 -2.44
CA LYS A 93 -7.33 -5.91 -2.20
C LYS A 93 -7.94 -6.02 -0.80
N PRO A 94 -7.81 -4.99 0.03
CA PRO A 94 -8.42 -5.00 1.35
C PRO A 94 -9.93 -5.10 1.21
N ASP A 95 -10.54 -5.97 2.01
CA ASP A 95 -11.98 -5.95 2.22
C ASP A 95 -12.37 -4.95 3.32
N GLN A 96 -13.67 -4.87 3.62
CA GLN A 96 -14.14 -3.97 4.67
C GLN A 96 -13.60 -4.35 6.04
N GLU A 97 -13.46 -5.65 6.31
CA GLU A 97 -12.97 -6.16 7.59
C GLU A 97 -11.51 -5.74 7.79
N ASP A 98 -10.68 -5.91 6.76
CA ASP A 98 -9.28 -5.48 6.73
C ASP A 98 -9.10 -3.99 7.09
N MET A 99 -10.05 -3.14 6.68
CA MET A 99 -9.97 -1.69 6.89
C MET A 99 -10.43 -1.24 8.28
N VAL A 100 -11.26 -2.04 8.96
CA VAL A 100 -11.91 -1.64 10.22
C VAL A 100 -11.51 -2.51 11.42
N SER A 101 -10.92 -3.68 11.19
CA SER A 101 -10.37 -4.54 12.25
C SER A 101 -9.10 -3.93 12.86
N CYS A 102 -8.94 -4.09 14.17
CA CYS A 102 -7.77 -3.68 14.94
C CYS A 102 -7.00 -4.90 15.47
#